data_AF-A0ABD5EVC1-F1
#
_entry.id   AF-A0ABD5EVC1-F1
#
_cell.length_a   1.000
_cell.length_b   1.000
_cell.length_c   1.000
_cell.angle_alpha   90.00
_cell.angle_beta   90.00
_cell.angle_gamma   90.00
#
_symmetry.space_group_name_H-M   'P 1'
#
loop_
_entity.id
_entity.type
_entity.pdbx_description
1 polymer ?
#
loop_
_entity_poly.entity_id
_entity_poly.type
_entity_poly.pdbx_seq_one_letter_code
_entity_poly.pdbx_strand_id
1 'polypeptide(L)'
;MKRSTPTLLLSAIATAVLTACSGTETGTSGSPEAAPKVPAYKITHQDTDGNQRRVTIKVTSAKGLRAVFNDAAAGLKDDAGYFVEINCTTGGTGSADNRLANGKKAVGHMGAASTGLADGKTEFEEQQGATCPAK
;
A
#
# COMPACT_ATOMS: atom_id res chain seq x y z
N MET A 1 -49.93 -16.42 25.26
CA MET A 1 -49.26 -16.86 26.51
C MET A 1 -47.80 -16.42 26.42
N LYS A 2 -47.44 -15.19 26.84
CA LYS A 2 -46.89 -14.84 28.17
C LYS A 2 -45.93 -15.89 28.74
N ARG A 3 -44.63 -15.59 28.77
CA ARG A 3 -43.80 -15.52 29.99
C ARG A 3 -42.47 -14.81 29.71
N SER A 4 -42.44 -13.56 30.16
CA SER A 4 -41.25 -12.76 30.48
C SER A 4 -40.58 -13.30 31.74
N THR A 5 -39.25 -13.22 31.85
CA THR A 5 -38.52 -13.14 33.14
C THR A 5 -37.04 -12.72 32.91
N PRO A 6 -36.32 -12.20 33.93
CA PRO A 6 -35.70 -10.87 33.87
C PRO A 6 -34.21 -10.83 34.34
N THR A 7 -33.61 -9.64 34.23
CA THR A 7 -32.68 -8.90 35.13
C THR A 7 -31.69 -9.63 36.06
N LEU A 8 -30.41 -9.20 36.03
CA LEU A 8 -29.56 -8.74 37.18
C LEU A 8 -28.15 -8.35 36.65
N LEU A 9 -27.65 -7.10 36.61
CA LEU A 9 -27.26 -6.07 37.62
C LEU A 9 -25.99 -6.38 38.46
N LEU A 10 -25.14 -5.34 38.60
CA LEU A 10 -23.95 -5.10 39.49
C LEU A 10 -22.61 -5.72 39.04
N SER A 11 -21.40 -5.15 39.22
CA SER A 11 -20.79 -3.89 39.71
C SER A 11 -19.30 -4.02 39.29
N ALA A 12 -18.42 -3.02 39.14
CA ALA A 12 -17.94 -2.12 40.16
C ALA A 12 -16.97 -1.07 39.58
N ILE A 13 -16.83 0.01 40.34
CA ILE A 13 -16.04 1.23 40.14
C ILE A 13 -14.57 0.99 40.55
N ALA A 14 -13.60 1.61 39.86
CA ALA A 14 -12.32 1.98 40.47
C ALA A 14 -11.72 3.24 39.82
N THR A 15 -11.36 4.18 40.68
CA THR A 15 -11.03 5.58 40.42
C THR A 15 -9.51 5.80 40.49
N ALA A 16 -9.00 6.65 39.60
CA ALA A 16 -7.86 7.58 39.70
C ALA A 16 -6.49 7.13 40.27
N VAL A 17 -5.43 7.35 39.47
CA VAL A 17 -4.21 8.04 39.94
C VAL A 17 -3.72 8.97 38.82
N LEU A 18 -3.82 10.29 39.04
CA LEU A 18 -3.07 11.29 38.27
C LEU A 18 -1.66 11.37 38.87
N THR A 19 -0.67 10.84 38.17
CA THR A 19 0.74 11.11 38.50
C THR A 19 1.23 12.27 37.65
N ALA A 20 1.21 13.47 38.25
CA ALA A 20 1.89 14.65 37.74
C ALA A 20 3.40 14.52 38.06
N CYS A 21 4.22 14.35 37.03
CA CYS A 21 5.67 14.57 37.11
C CYS A 21 6.03 15.72 36.15
N SER A 22 6.17 16.91 36.71
CA SER A 22 6.98 17.98 36.13
C SER A 22 8.44 17.56 36.20
N GLY A 23 9.15 17.61 35.07
CA GLY A 23 10.56 17.24 35.00
C GLY A 23 11.18 17.58 33.66
N THR A 24 11.50 18.86 33.51
CA THR A 24 12.65 19.48 32.81
C THR A 24 13.16 18.88 31.49
N GLU A 25 13.14 19.76 30.50
CA GLU A 25 13.67 19.71 29.15
C GLU A 25 15.04 19.02 29.02
N THR A 26 15.13 18.06 28.11
CA THR A 26 16.33 17.83 27.33
C THR A 26 15.89 17.83 25.87
N GLY A 27 16.12 18.97 25.22
CA GLY A 27 15.94 19.12 23.79
C GLY A 27 16.83 18.12 23.06
N THR A 28 16.22 17.06 22.57
CA THR A 28 16.61 16.50 21.28
C THR A 28 15.67 17.13 20.28
N SER A 29 16.11 18.22 19.67
CA SER A 29 15.60 18.64 18.36
C SER A 29 15.88 17.51 17.38
N GLY A 30 15.03 16.50 17.40
CA GLY A 30 14.86 15.58 16.30
C GLY A 30 14.36 16.44 15.16
N SER A 31 15.29 16.87 14.31
CA SER A 31 14.98 17.40 12.98
C SER A 31 13.85 16.54 12.39
N PRO A 32 12.73 17.11 11.93
CA PRO A 32 11.66 16.31 11.35
C PRO A 32 12.27 15.45 10.26
N GLU A 33 12.31 14.13 10.51
CA GLU A 33 12.78 13.15 9.54
C GLU A 33 11.90 13.34 8.31
N ALA A 34 12.49 13.91 7.25
CA ALA A 34 11.77 14.22 6.04
C ALA A 34 11.12 12.93 5.54
N ALA A 35 9.80 12.92 5.42
CA ALA A 35 9.07 11.79 4.89
C ALA A 35 9.76 11.31 3.60
N PRO A 36 9.95 9.99 3.41
CA PRO A 36 10.68 9.47 2.27
C PRO A 36 10.02 9.98 0.99
N LYS A 37 10.74 10.82 0.25
CA LYS A 37 10.23 11.44 -0.97
C LYS A 37 9.96 10.35 -2.01
N VAL A 38 8.69 10.15 -2.36
CA VAL A 38 8.29 9.24 -3.44
C VAL A 38 8.89 9.75 -4.77
N PRO A 39 9.62 8.91 -5.52
CA PRO A 39 10.12 9.29 -6.84
C PRO A 39 8.98 9.66 -7.79
N ALA A 40 9.22 10.59 -8.72
CA ALA A 40 8.22 10.94 -9.73
C ALA A 40 7.94 9.75 -10.67
N TYR A 41 6.67 9.53 -10.97
CA TYR A 41 6.21 8.47 -11.86
C TYR A 41 4.95 8.91 -12.62
N LYS A 42 4.58 8.14 -13.66
CA LYS A 42 3.33 8.34 -14.41
C LYS A 42 2.59 7.01 -14.55
N ILE A 43 1.31 6.97 -14.20
CA ILE A 43 0.42 5.88 -14.61
C ILE A 43 0.08 6.10 -16.09
N THR A 44 0.48 5.17 -16.94
CA THR A 44 0.21 5.24 -18.39
C THR A 44 -0.93 4.34 -18.82
N HIS A 45 -1.31 3.38 -17.98
CA HIS A 45 -2.44 2.49 -18.21
C HIS A 45 -3.03 2.09 -16.87
N GLN A 46 -4.37 2.03 -16.78
CA GLN A 46 -5.09 1.51 -15.63
C GLN A 46 -6.43 0.96 -16.10
N ASP A 47 -6.62 -0.35 -16.00
CA ASP A 47 -7.93 -0.96 -16.25
C ASP A 47 -8.92 -0.48 -15.17
N THR A 48 -10.11 -0.08 -15.60
CA THR A 48 -11.19 0.41 -14.73
C THR A 48 -12.28 -0.63 -14.47
N ASP A 49 -12.28 -1.71 -15.24
CA ASP A 49 -13.33 -2.71 -15.26
C ASP A 49 -12.77 -4.12 -15.06
N GLY A 50 -13.65 -5.04 -14.66
CA GLY A 50 -13.30 -6.42 -14.36
C GLY A 50 -12.67 -6.59 -12.98
N ASN A 51 -12.51 -7.86 -12.60
CA ASN A 51 -12.05 -8.28 -11.27
C ASN A 51 -10.53 -8.41 -11.19
N GLN A 52 -9.86 -8.51 -12.33
CA GLN A 52 -8.41 -8.47 -12.48
C GLN A 52 -8.07 -7.25 -13.34
N ARG A 53 -7.27 -6.33 -12.79
CA ARG A 53 -6.98 -5.03 -13.40
C ARG A 53 -5.48 -4.83 -13.50
N ARG A 54 -5.00 -4.38 -14.66
CA ARG A 54 -3.60 -4.01 -14.85
C ARG A 54 -3.39 -2.52 -14.64
N VAL A 55 -2.29 -2.18 -14.00
CA VAL A 55 -1.83 -0.79 -13.83
C VAL A 55 -0.40 -0.70 -14.31
N THR A 56 -0.13 0.05 -15.38
CA THR A 56 1.22 0.26 -15.89
C THR A 56 1.74 1.63 -15.47
N ILE A 57 2.89 1.62 -14.81
CA ILE A 57 3.62 2.79 -14.32
C ILE A 57 4.90 2.96 -15.13
N LYS A 58 5.22 4.21 -15.48
CA LYS A 58 6.48 4.60 -16.09
C LYS A 58 7.32 5.46 -15.14
N VAL A 59 8.59 5.10 -15.01
CA VAL A 59 9.61 5.83 -14.22
C VAL A 59 10.87 6.08 -15.03
N THR A 60 11.62 7.11 -14.68
CA THR A 60 12.91 7.46 -15.31
C THR A 60 14.13 6.89 -14.57
N SER A 61 13.91 6.23 -13.42
CA SER A 61 14.96 5.63 -12.60
C SER A 61 14.48 4.35 -11.92
N ALA A 62 15.40 3.41 -11.68
CA ALA A 62 15.15 2.19 -10.91
C ALA A 62 15.25 2.41 -9.39
N LYS A 63 15.46 3.65 -8.92
CA LYS A 63 15.54 3.96 -7.48
C LYS A 63 14.15 4.11 -6.88
N GLY A 64 13.92 3.50 -5.71
CA GLY A 64 12.71 3.71 -4.91
C GLY A 64 11.45 3.09 -5.51
N LEU A 65 11.56 2.01 -6.29
CA LEU A 65 10.44 1.36 -6.97
C LEU A 65 9.36 0.87 -5.99
N ARG A 66 9.76 0.36 -4.82
CA ARG A 66 8.83 0.00 -3.74
C ARG A 66 7.99 1.20 -3.27
N ALA A 67 8.58 2.38 -3.15
CA ALA A 67 7.86 3.59 -2.74
C ALA A 67 6.85 4.01 -3.80
N VAL A 68 7.24 3.96 -5.09
CA VAL A 68 6.33 4.20 -6.22
C VAL A 68 5.17 3.21 -6.22
N PHE A 69 5.45 1.92 -6.03
CA PHE A 69 4.40 0.90 -5.93
C PHE A 69 3.43 1.18 -4.79
N ASN A 70 3.94 1.44 -3.58
CA ASN A 70 3.10 1.69 -2.41
C ASN A 70 2.21 2.93 -2.60
N ASP A 71 2.76 3.99 -3.16
CA ASP A 71 2.02 5.22 -3.45
C ASP A 71 0.90 4.99 -4.47
N ALA A 72 1.20 4.35 -5.60
CA ALA A 72 0.19 4.01 -6.59
C ALA A 72 -0.88 3.05 -6.03
N ALA A 73 -0.46 2.00 -5.31
CA ALA A 73 -1.37 1.02 -4.71
C ALA A 73 -2.28 1.62 -3.63
N ALA A 74 -1.86 2.70 -2.96
CA ALA A 74 -2.70 3.42 -2.02
C ALA A 74 -3.92 4.05 -2.70
N GLY A 75 -3.84 4.40 -3.99
CA GLY A 75 -4.95 4.93 -4.78
C GLY A 75 -5.93 3.87 -5.30
N LEU A 76 -5.59 2.58 -5.23
CA LEU A 76 -6.40 1.48 -5.76
C LEU A 76 -7.41 1.02 -4.69
N LYS A 77 -8.68 1.40 -4.85
CA LYS A 77 -9.72 1.25 -3.81
C LYS A 77 -10.90 0.37 -4.21
N ASP A 78 -11.15 0.15 -5.49
CA ASP A 78 -12.28 -0.68 -5.91
C ASP A 78 -11.96 -2.16 -5.67
N ASP A 79 -13.00 -2.95 -5.39
CA ASP A 79 -12.92 -4.40 -5.19
C ASP A 79 -12.44 -5.11 -6.47
N ALA A 80 -11.14 -5.39 -6.52
CA ALA A 80 -10.44 -6.00 -7.65
C ALA A 80 -9.03 -6.42 -7.26
N GLY A 81 -8.46 -7.31 -8.07
CA GLY A 81 -7.06 -7.72 -8.00
C GLY A 81 -6.25 -6.88 -8.97
N TYR A 82 -5.38 -6.05 -8.43
CA TYR A 82 -4.53 -5.18 -9.25
C TYR A 82 -3.17 -5.83 -9.47
N PHE A 83 -2.75 -5.86 -10.73
CA PHE A 83 -1.44 -6.30 -11.18
C PHE A 83 -0.70 -5.07 -11.68
N VAL A 84 0.23 -4.60 -10.85
CA VAL A 84 0.98 -3.37 -11.06
C VAL A 84 2.28 -3.68 -11.74
N GLU A 85 2.54 -2.90 -12.77
CA GLU A 85 3.58 -3.11 -13.73
C GLU A 85 4.45 -1.85 -13.78
N ILE A 86 5.63 -1.85 -13.14
CA ILE A 86 6.54 -0.70 -13.19
C ILE A 86 7.58 -0.90 -14.28
N ASN A 87 7.61 0.04 -15.22
CA ASN A 87 8.44 0.00 -16.40
C ASN A 87 9.35 1.23 -16.50
N CYS A 88 10.55 1.05 -17.06
CA CYS A 88 11.38 2.18 -17.44
C CYS A 88 10.74 2.97 -18.60
N THR A 89 10.89 4.29 -18.58
CA THR A 89 10.48 5.18 -19.69
C THR A 89 11.32 4.98 -20.94
N THR A 90 12.58 4.57 -20.79
CA THR A 90 13.46 4.27 -21.92
C THR A 90 13.55 2.77 -22.16
N GLY A 91 13.87 2.39 -23.40
CA GLY A 91 13.84 1.03 -23.92
C GLY A 91 12.43 0.59 -24.30
N GLY A 92 12.29 -0.69 -24.63
CA GLY A 92 11.02 -1.41 -24.69
C GLY A 92 10.51 -1.46 -26.11
N THR A 93 10.18 -2.66 -26.57
CA THR A 93 9.64 -2.89 -27.90
C THR A 93 8.19 -3.32 -27.79
N GLY A 94 7.49 -3.44 -28.92
CA GLY A 94 6.17 -4.08 -28.94
C GLY A 94 6.17 -5.51 -28.38
N SER A 95 7.35 -6.15 -28.29
CA SER A 95 7.52 -7.55 -27.87
C SER A 95 8.19 -7.73 -26.51
N ALA A 96 8.70 -6.66 -25.89
CA ALA A 96 9.39 -6.72 -24.60
C ALA A 96 9.24 -5.41 -23.84
N ASP A 97 8.65 -5.49 -22.66
CA ASP A 97 8.51 -4.42 -21.69
C ASP A 97 9.80 -4.26 -20.86
N ASN A 98 10.28 -3.02 -20.65
CA ASN A 98 11.43 -2.75 -19.76
C ASN A 98 11.00 -2.84 -18.29
N ARG A 99 10.58 -4.03 -17.92
CA ARG A 99 10.08 -4.34 -16.59
C ARG A 99 11.17 -4.08 -15.55
N LEU A 100 10.84 -3.22 -14.59
CA LEU A 100 11.70 -2.95 -13.43
C LEU A 100 11.18 -3.65 -12.19
N ALA A 101 9.85 -3.74 -12.05
CA ALA A 101 9.21 -4.43 -10.94
C ALA A 101 7.78 -4.82 -11.30
N ASN A 102 7.31 -5.87 -10.62
CA ASN A 102 5.92 -6.28 -10.57
C ASN A 102 5.37 -6.08 -9.16
N GLY A 103 4.08 -5.79 -9.07
CA GLY A 103 3.38 -5.69 -7.81
C GLY A 103 1.97 -6.25 -7.92
N LYS A 104 1.42 -6.66 -6.79
CA LYS A 104 0.02 -7.08 -6.67
C LYS A 104 -0.62 -6.34 -5.51
N LYS A 105 -1.88 -5.95 -5.66
CA LYS A 105 -2.72 -5.43 -4.58
C LYS A 105 -4.07 -6.15 -4.61
N ALA A 106 -4.43 -6.76 -3.49
CA ALA A 106 -5.78 -7.25 -3.25
C ALA A 106 -6.62 -6.16 -2.59
N VAL A 107 -7.78 -5.89 -3.16
CA VAL A 107 -8.83 -5.09 -2.52
C VAL A 107 -10.12 -5.88 -2.60
N GLY A 108 -10.75 -6.10 -1.44
CA GLY A 108 -11.95 -6.88 -1.28
C GLY A 108 -11.80 -8.37 -1.63
N HIS A 109 -12.94 -9.05 -1.67
CA HIS A 109 -13.02 -10.47 -1.93
C HIS A 109 -12.62 -10.83 -3.37
N MET A 110 -12.92 -9.96 -4.34
CA MET A 110 -12.53 -10.17 -5.74
C MET A 110 -11.03 -9.98 -5.90
N GLY A 111 -10.45 -9.02 -5.18
CA GLY A 111 -9.01 -8.84 -5.14
C GLY A 111 -8.27 -10.00 -4.53
N ALA A 112 -8.78 -10.55 -3.43
CA ALA A 112 -8.20 -11.73 -2.81
C ALA A 112 -8.24 -12.95 -3.74
N ALA A 113 -9.40 -13.21 -4.35
CA ALA A 113 -9.57 -14.32 -5.29
C ALA A 113 -8.66 -14.18 -6.53
N SER A 114 -8.51 -12.97 -7.07
CA SER A 114 -7.77 -12.75 -8.32
C SER A 114 -6.26 -12.77 -8.14
N THR A 115 -5.75 -12.33 -6.98
CA THR A 115 -4.31 -12.22 -6.72
C THR A 115 -3.74 -13.37 -5.90
N GLY A 116 -4.60 -14.13 -5.20
CA GLY A 116 -4.18 -15.13 -4.21
C GLY A 116 -3.68 -14.53 -2.88
N LEU A 117 -3.76 -13.21 -2.72
CA LEU A 117 -3.41 -12.52 -1.48
C LEU A 117 -4.63 -12.39 -0.57
N ALA A 118 -4.42 -12.17 0.73
CA ALA A 118 -5.52 -11.75 1.60
C ALA A 118 -5.96 -10.31 1.28
N ASP A 119 -7.20 -9.96 1.62
CA ASP A 119 -7.71 -8.59 1.44
C ASP A 119 -6.79 -7.53 2.06
N GLY A 120 -6.61 -6.44 1.33
CA GLY A 120 -5.76 -5.32 1.69
C GLY A 120 -4.26 -5.60 1.54
N LYS A 121 -3.83 -6.83 1.27
CA LYS A 121 -2.40 -7.16 1.16
C LYS A 121 -1.82 -6.80 -0.20
N THR A 122 -0.50 -6.65 -0.18
CA THR A 122 0.31 -6.37 -1.36
C THR A 122 1.49 -7.31 -1.45
N GLU A 123 1.89 -7.63 -2.67
CA GLU A 123 3.14 -8.31 -3.00
C GLU A 123 3.92 -7.42 -3.96
N PHE A 124 5.25 -7.44 -3.90
CA PHE A 124 6.06 -6.72 -4.88
C PHE A 124 7.44 -7.33 -4.99
N GLU A 125 7.90 -7.39 -6.22
CA GLU A 125 9.11 -8.05 -6.66
C GLU A 125 9.82 -7.16 -7.67
N GLU A 126 11.09 -6.86 -7.42
CA GLU A 126 11.94 -6.15 -8.37
C GLU A 126 12.55 -7.12 -9.37
N GLN A 127 12.60 -6.72 -10.64
CA GLN A 127 13.24 -7.48 -11.68
C GLN A 127 14.76 -7.38 -11.53
N GLN A 128 15.41 -8.50 -11.20
CA GLN A 128 16.86 -8.53 -11.03
C GLN A 128 17.59 -8.17 -12.33
N GLY A 129 18.61 -7.32 -12.20
CA GLY A 129 19.43 -6.88 -13.33
C GLY A 129 18.78 -5.84 -14.25
N ALA A 130 17.52 -5.48 -14.02
CA ALA A 130 16.86 -4.43 -14.79
C ALA A 130 17.43 -3.05 -14.44
N THR A 131 17.58 -2.19 -15.44
CA THR A 131 18.14 -0.84 -15.28
C THR A 131 17.23 0.21 -15.89
N CYS A 132 17.30 1.43 -15.33
CA CYS A 132 16.62 2.59 -15.88
C CYS A 132 17.51 3.82 -15.73
N PRO A 133 17.97 4.45 -16.84
CA PRO A 133 17.62 4.16 -18.23
C PRO A 133 17.96 2.73 -18.66
N ALA A 134 17.08 2.12 -19.47
CA ALA A 134 17.32 0.80 -20.05
C ALA A 134 18.59 0.81 -20.92
N LYS A 135 19.34 -0.30 -20.91
CA LYS A 135 20.60 -0.48 -21.62
C LYS A 135 20.48 -1.59 -22.66
#